data_AF-A0A430KV08-F1
#
_entry.id   AF-A0A430KV08-F1
#
_cell.length_a   1.000
_cell.length_b   1.000
_cell.length_c   1.000
_cell.angle_alpha   90.00
_cell.angle_beta   90.00
_cell.angle_gamma   90.00
#
_symmetry.space_group_name_H-M   'P 1'
#
loop_
_entity.id
_entity.type
_entity.pdbx_description
1 polymer ?
#
loop_
_entity_poly.entity_id
_entity_poly.type
_entity_poly.pdbx_seq_one_letter_code
_entity_poly.pdbx_strand_id
1 'polypeptide(L)'
;MTDDSTQGMFNEEVVKKTLGSVYILTSVRQLIRMLDIGLVVPELVACIDDVIATFGTDQLPSLNTIKGYPRVPVLLELKHGTTKLQSVYPASTIKTIHFASQDELEDYQARGFENVPNSLFSFEVTPALFEKGPHANVIASLPKINRSALRENYREYDVLAGLLWDSIVQATAASELVSLLRSLVTHSDVPAALNAWIQYRVDTGNLPNEDNGLLSTYLHLLGGRDIDEGWASGEVLEELASQVIAPIADSENFKKWYQYSKAVINNQKKLSALTDDGDVLLRAILLHLLNPDVESVKRMTMRDPAPGSKVLAMARALAATRLGFAPLDAAGKEERPGAFWLVSDLIAGYINNNKLELNELHIDDESGVGSLVLWHDQTVGIYVSQPQQPTNADSEKVQEIEETYLSLIELQQMAEGLDIIESTSIDEGLLALVLTKTAAKPLPKQATFVINMQSAQGGILTTRLLDLSMKSHKAKLTGKRTLAALVYQTDQGADFRFETQEDEHFSAQLTLPQEINQQSLQTALQRLFYCHAWMKIK
;
A
#
# COMPACT_ATOMS: atom_id res chain seq x y z
N MET A 1 61.11 -38.42 26.19
CA MET A 1 60.96 -36.95 26.18
C MET A 1 60.24 -36.63 24.88
N THR A 2 58.91 -36.82 24.88
CA THR A 2 57.85 -35.83 25.20
C THR A 2 57.48 -35.07 23.93
N ASP A 3 56.24 -35.03 23.47
CA ASP A 3 55.01 -35.72 23.87
C ASP A 3 54.08 -35.53 22.66
N ASP A 4 53.56 -36.63 22.12
CA ASP A 4 52.68 -36.66 20.97
C ASP A 4 51.33 -37.17 21.48
N SER A 5 50.50 -36.26 21.97
CA SER A 5 49.12 -36.55 22.38
C SER A 5 48.32 -35.25 22.46
N THR A 6 47.32 -35.09 21.59
CA THR A 6 45.89 -35.20 21.91
C THR A 6 45.09 -34.66 20.71
N GLN A 7 44.96 -35.46 19.64
CA GLN A 7 43.85 -35.30 18.69
C GLN A 7 42.61 -35.89 19.35
N GLY A 8 42.00 -35.10 20.23
CA GLY A 8 40.74 -35.41 20.90
C GLY A 8 39.57 -34.98 20.02
N MET A 9 38.89 -35.99 19.47
CA MET A 9 37.50 -36.01 19.03
C MET A 9 36.66 -34.79 19.43
N PHE A 10 36.47 -33.85 18.50
CA PHE A 10 35.22 -33.09 18.44
C PHE A 10 34.25 -33.88 17.59
N ASN A 11 33.47 -34.72 18.26
CA ASN A 11 32.30 -35.37 17.70
C ASN A 11 31.25 -34.27 17.47
N GLU A 12 31.14 -33.75 16.24
CA GLU A 12 30.05 -32.84 15.82
C GLU A 12 28.66 -33.52 15.84
N GLU A 13 28.58 -34.81 16.16
CA GLU A 13 27.33 -35.58 16.13
C GLU A 13 26.59 -35.72 17.48
N VAL A 14 27.01 -35.07 18.57
CA VAL A 14 26.36 -35.26 19.89
C VAL A 14 26.01 -33.96 20.61
N VAL A 15 25.30 -33.02 19.97
CA VAL A 15 24.35 -32.11 20.67
C VAL A 15 23.25 -31.63 19.70
N LYS A 16 22.38 -32.52 19.20
CA LYS A 16 20.99 -32.12 18.93
C LYS A 16 20.23 -32.14 20.27
N LYS A 17 20.64 -31.29 21.23
CA LYS A 17 19.72 -30.87 22.28
C LYS A 17 18.62 -30.15 21.51
N THR A 18 17.39 -30.65 21.58
CA THR A 18 16.22 -29.92 21.13
C THR A 18 16.31 -28.53 21.75
N LEU A 19 16.66 -27.52 20.93
CA LEU A 19 16.62 -26.14 21.34
C LEU A 19 15.17 -25.87 21.72
N GLY A 20 14.91 -25.71 23.02
CA GLY A 20 13.58 -25.39 23.53
C GLY A 20 13.06 -24.10 22.89
N SER A 21 11.74 -23.92 22.90
CA SER A 21 11.12 -22.67 22.45
C SER A 21 11.71 -21.47 23.20
N VAL A 22 11.83 -20.36 22.49
CA VAL A 22 12.37 -19.09 22.98
C VAL A 22 11.28 -18.04 22.91
N TYR A 23 11.15 -17.23 23.95
CA TYR A 23 10.07 -16.27 24.10
C TYR A 23 10.58 -14.84 24.33
N ILE A 24 9.84 -13.85 23.84
CA ILE A 24 10.02 -12.44 24.18
C ILE A 24 8.79 -11.98 24.97
N LEU A 25 9.00 -11.27 26.08
CA LEU A 25 7.91 -10.71 26.89
C LEU A 25 7.57 -9.29 26.43
N THR A 26 6.27 -9.03 26.27
CA THR A 26 5.71 -7.70 25.99
C THR A 26 4.38 -7.50 26.74
N SER A 27 3.70 -6.38 26.49
CA SER A 27 2.34 -6.12 26.92
C SER A 27 1.39 -6.04 25.73
N VAL A 28 0.09 -6.29 25.97
CA VAL A 28 -0.95 -6.13 24.93
C VAL A 28 -0.92 -4.73 24.29
N ARG A 29 -0.59 -3.69 25.06
CA ARG A 29 -0.53 -2.31 24.54
C ARG A 29 0.65 -2.09 23.58
N GLN A 30 1.77 -2.75 23.84
CA GLN A 30 2.96 -2.68 22.99
C GLN A 30 2.85 -3.60 21.77
N LEU A 31 2.17 -4.74 21.91
CA LEU A 31 1.92 -5.70 20.84
C LEU A 31 1.38 -5.04 19.58
N ILE A 32 0.34 -4.20 19.73
CA ILE A 32 -0.31 -3.46 18.63
C ILE A 32 0.73 -2.74 17.76
N ARG A 33 1.70 -2.08 18.40
CA ARG A 33 2.73 -1.29 17.73
C ARG A 33 3.81 -2.13 17.06
N MET A 34 3.99 -3.37 17.50
CA MET A 34 4.91 -4.29 16.83
C MET A 34 4.27 -4.88 15.59
N LEU A 35 2.97 -5.20 15.66
CA LEU A 35 2.25 -5.82 14.56
C LEU A 35 1.91 -4.83 13.44
N ASP A 36 1.65 -3.55 13.74
CA ASP A 36 1.38 -2.54 12.70
C ASP A 36 2.66 -2.12 11.94
N ILE A 37 3.78 -1.90 12.65
CA ILE A 37 5.11 -1.61 12.07
C ILE A 37 5.71 -2.86 11.43
N GLY A 38 5.36 -4.05 11.92
CA GLY A 38 5.99 -5.30 11.53
C GLY A 38 7.40 -5.49 12.13
N LEU A 39 7.71 -4.87 13.28
CA LEU A 39 9.02 -4.97 13.94
C LEU A 39 8.87 -5.17 15.44
N VAL A 40 9.72 -6.04 16.00
CA VAL A 40 9.93 -6.18 17.44
C VAL A 40 11.15 -5.36 17.83
N VAL A 41 10.94 -4.30 18.61
CA VAL A 41 11.97 -3.32 18.98
C VAL A 41 12.16 -3.21 20.49
N PRO A 42 13.34 -2.82 21.00
CA PRO A 42 13.65 -2.78 22.43
C PRO A 42 12.66 -1.97 23.28
N GLU A 43 12.13 -0.87 22.77
CA GLU A 43 11.20 0.02 23.48
C GLU A 43 9.80 -0.60 23.69
N LEU A 44 9.51 -1.71 23.00
CA LEU A 44 8.22 -2.40 23.05
C LEU A 44 8.28 -3.74 23.78
N VAL A 45 9.45 -4.22 24.19
CA VAL A 45 9.62 -5.55 24.79
C VAL A 45 10.56 -5.54 25.99
N ALA A 46 10.61 -6.63 26.74
CA ALA A 46 11.54 -6.76 27.85
C ALA A 46 12.99 -6.77 27.34
N CYS A 47 13.86 -6.06 28.05
CA CYS A 47 15.28 -5.90 27.70
C CYS A 47 16.22 -6.22 28.86
N ILE A 48 17.45 -6.61 28.52
CA ILE A 48 18.62 -6.71 29.38
C ILE A 48 19.66 -5.75 28.80
N ASP A 49 20.06 -4.73 29.55
CA ASP A 49 21.02 -3.70 29.10
C ASP A 49 20.66 -3.11 27.72
N ASP A 50 19.39 -2.71 27.55
CA ASP A 50 18.80 -2.14 26.32
C ASP A 50 18.78 -3.08 25.09
N VAL A 51 19.14 -4.35 25.27
CA VAL A 51 19.02 -5.39 24.23
C VAL A 51 17.77 -6.23 24.49
N ILE A 52 17.05 -6.61 23.43
CA ILE A 52 15.86 -7.47 23.50
C ILE A 52 16.19 -8.76 24.26
N ALA A 53 15.45 -9.00 25.35
CA ALA A 53 15.61 -10.17 26.19
C ALA A 53 14.83 -11.35 25.61
N THR A 54 15.50 -12.49 25.52
CA THR A 54 14.88 -13.77 25.15
C THR A 54 14.90 -14.72 26.33
N PHE A 55 13.84 -15.51 26.47
CA PHE A 55 13.62 -16.39 27.62
C PHE A 55 13.34 -17.82 27.18
N GLY A 56 14.00 -18.78 27.81
CA GLY A 56 13.64 -20.19 27.71
C GLY A 56 12.40 -20.52 28.55
N THR A 57 11.76 -21.65 28.26
CA THR A 57 10.58 -22.14 29.01
C THR A 57 10.83 -22.24 30.52
N ASP A 58 12.05 -22.58 30.93
CA ASP A 58 12.46 -22.70 32.33
C ASP A 58 12.56 -21.34 33.06
N GLN A 59 12.69 -20.24 32.32
CA GLN A 59 12.80 -18.88 32.87
C GLN A 59 11.44 -18.18 32.97
N LEU A 60 10.44 -18.61 32.19
CA LEU A 60 9.09 -18.01 32.15
C LEU A 60 8.44 -17.86 33.54
N PRO A 61 8.53 -18.85 34.45
CA PRO A 61 7.85 -18.76 35.75
C PRO A 61 8.38 -17.65 36.66
N SER A 62 9.55 -17.08 36.34
CA SER A 62 10.18 -15.99 37.09
C SER A 62 9.94 -14.60 36.48
N LEU A 63 9.31 -14.52 35.29
CA LEU A 63 9.13 -13.26 34.57
C LEU A 63 8.27 -12.24 35.32
N ASN A 64 7.35 -12.70 36.16
CA ASN A 64 6.52 -11.83 37.01
C ASN A 64 7.32 -10.96 37.99
N THR A 65 8.61 -11.23 38.17
CA THR A 65 9.50 -10.45 39.05
C THR A 65 10.25 -9.33 38.33
N ILE A 66 10.21 -9.28 36.99
CA ILE A 66 10.95 -8.25 36.26
C ILE A 66 10.40 -6.86 36.54
N LYS A 67 11.28 -5.87 36.46
CA LYS A 67 10.87 -4.47 36.62
C LYS A 67 9.96 -4.07 35.44
N GLY A 68 8.78 -3.56 35.75
CA GLY A 68 7.82 -3.11 34.73
C GLY A 68 6.93 -4.21 34.15
N TYR A 69 6.88 -5.40 34.77
CA TYR A 69 6.00 -6.49 34.34
C TYR A 69 4.55 -5.97 34.11
N PRO A 70 3.95 -6.27 32.95
CA PRO A 70 2.69 -5.66 32.57
C PRO A 70 1.51 -6.31 33.28
N ARG A 71 0.39 -5.58 33.35
CA ARG A 71 -0.86 -6.12 33.90
C ARG A 71 -1.43 -7.26 33.04
N VAL A 72 -1.31 -7.12 31.72
CA VAL A 72 -1.73 -8.12 30.73
C VAL A 72 -0.49 -8.49 29.91
N PRO A 73 0.27 -9.51 30.36
CA PRO A 73 1.49 -9.96 29.69
C PRO A 73 1.16 -10.73 28.42
N VAL A 74 2.04 -10.60 27.42
CA VAL A 74 1.99 -11.37 26.18
C VAL A 74 3.37 -11.95 25.95
N LEU A 75 3.43 -13.21 25.52
CA LEU A 75 4.68 -13.86 25.14
C LEU A 75 4.71 -14.08 23.61
N LEU A 76 5.77 -13.63 22.96
CA LEU A 76 6.03 -13.90 21.55
C LEU A 76 6.94 -15.12 21.46
N GLU A 77 6.44 -16.25 20.98
CA GLU A 77 7.27 -17.42 20.69
C GLU A 77 7.99 -17.20 19.35
N LEU A 78 9.31 -17.38 19.33
CA LEU A 78 10.13 -17.23 18.13
C LEU A 78 10.26 -18.54 17.35
N LYS A 79 10.34 -18.45 16.02
CA LYS A 79 10.68 -19.59 15.14
C LYS A 79 12.05 -20.18 15.51
N HIS A 80 12.20 -21.50 15.40
CA HIS A 80 13.45 -22.20 15.70
C HIS A 80 14.61 -21.65 14.84
N GLY A 81 15.81 -21.53 15.44
CA GLY A 81 17.00 -20.99 14.76
C GLY A 81 17.23 -19.48 14.97
N THR A 82 16.25 -18.77 15.54
CA THR A 82 16.36 -17.35 15.90
C THR A 82 17.14 -17.17 17.22
N THR A 83 18.41 -17.58 17.25
CA THR A 83 19.25 -17.53 18.46
C THR A 83 20.29 -16.42 18.44
N LYS A 84 20.49 -15.77 17.29
CA LYS A 84 21.40 -14.63 17.20
C LYS A 84 20.75 -13.43 17.89
N LEU A 85 21.47 -12.82 18.82
CA LEU A 85 21.10 -11.53 19.40
C LEU A 85 21.05 -10.49 18.28
N GLN A 86 19.91 -9.81 18.18
CA GLN A 86 19.65 -8.74 17.22
C GLN A 86 19.16 -7.51 17.97
N SER A 87 19.39 -6.31 17.42
CA SER A 87 18.85 -5.08 17.99
C SER A 87 17.34 -5.00 17.79
N VAL A 88 16.85 -5.52 16.66
CA VAL A 88 15.41 -5.65 16.33
C VAL A 88 15.15 -7.00 15.68
N TYR A 89 13.94 -7.55 15.86
CA TYR A 89 13.50 -8.75 15.13
C TYR A 89 12.39 -8.40 14.13
N PRO A 90 12.38 -8.97 12.92
CA PRO A 90 11.22 -8.84 12.03
C PRO A 90 10.04 -9.64 12.60
N ALA A 91 8.82 -9.16 12.36
CA ALA A 91 7.59 -9.84 12.77
C ALA A 91 7.46 -11.25 12.17
N SER A 92 8.12 -11.52 11.04
CA SER A 92 8.20 -12.85 10.42
C SER A 92 8.83 -13.92 11.33
N THR A 93 9.63 -13.51 12.33
CA THR A 93 10.25 -14.43 13.31
C THR A 93 9.29 -14.90 14.39
N ILE A 94 8.14 -14.24 14.53
CA ILE A 94 7.09 -14.62 15.47
C ILE A 94 6.42 -15.88 14.92
N LYS A 95 6.47 -16.96 15.70
CA LYS A 95 5.76 -18.20 15.42
C LYS A 95 4.33 -18.14 15.95
N THR A 96 4.18 -17.78 17.22
CA THR A 96 2.89 -17.73 17.92
C THR A 96 2.92 -16.62 18.97
N ILE A 97 1.78 -15.94 19.14
CA ILE A 97 1.54 -14.93 20.16
C ILE A 97 0.65 -15.53 21.24
N HIS A 98 1.17 -15.61 22.46
CA HIS A 98 0.55 -16.31 23.57
C HIS A 98 -0.10 -15.34 24.56
N PHE A 99 -1.34 -15.65 24.95
CA PHE A 99 -2.13 -14.96 25.97
C PHE A 99 -2.36 -15.86 27.19
N ALA A 100 -2.48 -15.28 28.38
CA ALA A 100 -2.64 -16.05 29.61
C ALA A 100 -4.07 -16.59 29.80
N SER A 101 -5.06 -15.97 29.14
CA SER A 101 -6.46 -16.39 29.20
C SER A 101 -7.23 -16.04 27.93
N GLN A 102 -8.38 -16.70 27.73
CA GLN A 102 -9.27 -16.44 26.60
C GLN A 102 -9.84 -15.02 26.65
N ASP A 103 -10.23 -14.54 27.83
CA ASP A 103 -10.77 -13.19 28.03
C ASP A 103 -9.80 -12.10 27.55
N GLU A 104 -8.50 -12.28 27.77
CA GLU A 104 -7.47 -11.31 27.34
C GLU A 104 -7.27 -11.30 25.82
N LEU A 105 -7.31 -12.47 25.18
CA LEU A 105 -7.24 -12.58 23.72
C LEU A 105 -8.49 -11.96 23.08
N GLU A 106 -9.68 -12.25 23.61
CA GLU A 106 -10.93 -11.67 23.14
C GLU A 106 -10.97 -10.14 23.32
N ASP A 107 -10.53 -9.62 24.47
CA ASP A 107 -10.41 -8.16 24.69
C ASP A 107 -9.43 -7.51 23.70
N TYR A 108 -8.33 -8.19 23.38
CA TYR A 108 -7.39 -7.70 22.37
C TYR A 108 -8.03 -7.63 20.98
N GLN A 109 -8.66 -8.72 20.53
CA GLN A 109 -9.29 -8.81 19.22
C GLN A 109 -10.48 -7.86 19.08
N ALA A 110 -11.28 -7.69 20.15
CA ALA A 110 -12.45 -6.82 20.16
C ALA A 110 -12.12 -5.34 19.98
N ARG A 111 -10.87 -4.92 20.22
CA ARG A 111 -10.45 -3.52 20.03
C ARG A 111 -10.36 -3.11 18.56
N GLY A 112 -10.24 -4.06 17.62
CA GLY A 112 -10.40 -3.84 16.17
C GLY A 112 -9.54 -2.71 15.60
N PHE A 113 -8.21 -2.88 15.55
CA PHE A 113 -7.31 -1.87 14.99
C PHE A 113 -7.28 -1.95 13.46
N GLU A 114 -7.60 -0.84 12.79
CA GLU A 114 -7.71 -0.77 11.32
C GLU A 114 -6.39 -1.07 10.59
N ASN A 115 -5.25 -0.90 11.25
CA ASN A 115 -3.91 -1.00 10.65
C ASN A 115 -3.09 -2.22 11.12
N VAL A 116 -3.68 -3.09 11.96
CA VAL A 116 -3.01 -4.29 12.50
C VAL A 116 -3.49 -5.53 11.74
N PRO A 117 -2.62 -6.22 10.99
CA PRO A 117 -2.99 -7.38 10.18
C PRO A 117 -3.03 -8.65 11.03
N ASN A 118 -4.01 -8.75 11.93
CA ASN A 118 -4.13 -9.87 12.86
C ASN A 118 -4.22 -11.22 12.16
N SER A 119 -4.80 -11.30 10.95
CA SER A 119 -4.94 -12.58 10.25
C SER A 119 -3.60 -13.21 9.84
N LEU A 120 -2.53 -12.42 9.85
CA LEU A 120 -1.18 -12.87 9.53
C LEU A 120 -0.49 -13.58 10.70
N PHE A 121 -1.04 -13.48 11.91
CA PHE A 121 -0.41 -14.01 13.12
C PHE A 121 -1.20 -15.17 13.72
N SER A 122 -0.47 -16.12 14.31
CA SER A 122 -1.05 -17.17 15.13
C SER A 122 -1.20 -16.70 16.57
N PHE A 123 -2.40 -16.83 17.13
CA PHE A 123 -2.71 -16.49 18.52
C PHE A 123 -3.14 -17.74 19.29
N GLU A 124 -2.59 -17.92 20.49
CA GLU A 124 -2.91 -19.06 21.35
C GLU A 124 -3.13 -18.62 22.80
N VAL A 125 -3.98 -19.35 23.51
CA VAL A 125 -4.20 -19.20 24.94
C VAL A 125 -3.46 -20.32 25.67
N THR A 126 -2.40 -19.96 26.38
CA THR A 126 -1.48 -20.92 27.01
C THR A 126 -1.19 -20.55 28.46
N PRO A 127 -2.17 -20.72 29.37
CA PRO A 127 -2.04 -20.29 30.77
C PRO A 127 -0.80 -20.86 31.48
N ALA A 128 -0.39 -22.07 31.10
CA ALA A 128 0.79 -22.76 31.63
C ALA A 128 2.10 -21.97 31.43
N LEU A 129 2.22 -21.17 30.36
CA LEU A 129 3.40 -20.32 30.11
C LEU A 129 3.48 -19.12 31.06
N PHE A 130 2.40 -18.81 31.77
CA PHE A 130 2.28 -17.67 32.70
C PHE A 130 2.20 -18.12 34.17
N GLU A 131 2.33 -19.43 34.43
CA GLU A 131 2.35 -19.96 35.80
C GLU A 131 3.55 -19.43 36.57
N LYS A 132 3.32 -19.04 37.83
CA LYS A 132 4.37 -18.52 38.70
C LYS A 132 5.15 -19.67 39.30
N GLY A 133 6.47 -19.59 39.26
CA GLY A 133 7.37 -20.62 39.77
C GLY A 133 8.42 -20.09 40.74
N PRO A 134 9.32 -20.96 41.22
CA PRO A 134 10.42 -20.56 42.08
C PRO A 134 11.29 -19.51 41.37
N HIS A 135 11.67 -18.48 42.12
CA HIS A 135 12.37 -17.31 41.60
C HIS A 135 13.79 -17.66 41.15
N ALA A 136 13.98 -17.88 39.85
CA ALA A 136 15.27 -17.62 39.23
C ALA A 136 15.45 -16.09 39.14
N ASN A 137 16.66 -15.60 39.42
CA ASN A 137 16.96 -14.18 39.26
C ASN A 137 17.04 -13.84 37.77
N VAL A 138 15.92 -13.37 37.19
CA VAL A 138 15.88 -12.81 35.84
C VAL A 138 16.11 -11.30 35.95
N ILE A 139 17.27 -10.84 35.48
CA ILE A 139 17.62 -9.41 35.49
C ILE A 139 17.21 -8.82 34.13
N ALA A 140 15.91 -8.53 33.98
CA ALA A 140 15.35 -7.86 32.81
C ALA A 140 14.40 -6.74 33.24
N SER A 141 14.06 -5.86 32.30
CA SER A 141 13.02 -4.85 32.53
C SER A 141 12.20 -4.60 31.28
N LEU A 142 10.91 -4.37 31.45
CA LEU A 142 10.03 -3.90 30.39
C LEU A 142 9.97 -2.36 30.47
N PRO A 143 10.50 -1.62 29.48
CA PRO A 143 10.46 -0.18 29.48
C PRO A 143 9.02 0.31 29.40
N LYS A 144 8.76 1.47 30.00
CA LYS A 144 7.51 2.20 29.76
C LYS A 144 7.57 2.76 28.34
N ILE A 145 6.46 2.67 27.61
CA ILE A 145 6.33 3.22 26.27
C ILE A 145 6.72 4.71 26.29
N ASN A 146 7.79 5.05 25.57
CA ASN A 146 8.17 6.42 25.27
C ASN A 146 7.85 6.71 23.80
N ARG A 147 6.76 7.42 23.55
CA ARG A 147 6.30 7.73 22.19
C ARG A 147 7.28 8.61 21.43
N SER A 148 7.94 9.56 22.09
CA SER A 148 8.90 10.44 21.40
C SER A 148 10.14 9.66 20.99
N ALA A 149 10.67 8.79 21.85
CA ALA A 149 11.80 7.94 21.52
C ALA A 149 11.47 6.96 20.38
N LEU A 150 10.30 6.31 20.43
CA LEU A 150 9.85 5.45 19.32
C LEU A 150 9.76 6.21 18.00
N ARG A 151 9.23 7.44 18.04
CA ARG A 151 9.14 8.32 16.87
C ARG A 151 10.53 8.67 16.35
N GLU A 152 11.41 9.17 17.21
CA GLU A 152 12.77 9.58 16.85
C GLU A 152 13.61 8.42 16.31
N ASN A 153 13.48 7.22 16.89
CA ASN A 153 14.30 6.07 16.54
C ASN A 153 13.79 5.30 15.31
N TYR A 154 12.47 5.28 15.07
CA TYR A 154 11.88 4.38 14.06
C TYR A 154 11.12 5.05 12.93
N ARG A 155 10.88 6.36 13.00
CA ARG A 155 10.11 7.03 11.95
C ARG A 155 10.77 6.96 10.58
N GLU A 156 12.09 7.13 10.51
CA GLU A 156 12.82 6.99 9.24
C GLU A 156 12.62 5.60 8.63
N TYR A 157 12.70 4.54 9.43
CA TYR A 157 12.47 3.18 8.97
C TYR A 157 11.03 2.91 8.56
N ASP A 158 10.05 3.47 9.27
CA ASP A 158 8.63 3.38 8.91
C ASP A 158 8.33 4.06 7.56
N VAL A 159 8.97 5.19 7.30
CA VAL A 159 8.89 5.93 6.03
C VAL A 159 9.52 5.14 4.88
N LEU A 160 10.71 4.56 5.10
CA LEU A 160 11.35 3.67 4.13
C LEU A 160 10.53 2.39 3.88
N ALA A 161 9.93 1.82 4.91
CA ALA A 161 9.04 0.68 4.81
C ALA A 161 7.80 0.99 3.97
N GLY A 162 7.21 2.19 4.16
CA GLY A 162 6.07 2.65 3.35
C GLY A 162 6.43 2.83 1.88
N LEU A 163 7.62 3.37 1.60
CA LEU A 163 8.14 3.49 0.23
C LEU A 163 8.38 2.14 -0.43
N LEU A 164 9.03 1.22 0.30
CA LEU A 164 9.28 -0.14 -0.16
C LEU A 164 7.96 -0.89 -0.44
N TRP A 165 6.98 -0.77 0.46
CA TRP A 165 5.65 -1.35 0.28
C TRP A 165 4.98 -0.84 -1.00
N ASP A 166 4.89 0.48 -1.21
CA ASP A 166 4.27 1.01 -2.44
C ASP A 166 5.06 0.58 -3.68
N SER A 167 6.39 0.50 -3.60
CA SER A 167 7.25 0.00 -4.69
C SER A 167 6.92 -1.45 -5.07
N ILE A 168 6.76 -2.33 -4.08
CA ILE A 168 6.35 -3.74 -4.28
C ILE A 168 4.94 -3.81 -4.89
N VAL A 169 4.02 -2.98 -4.41
CA VAL A 169 2.63 -2.96 -4.87
C VAL A 169 2.50 -2.40 -6.29
N GLN A 170 3.36 -1.47 -6.68
CA GLN A 170 3.34 -0.79 -7.98
C GLN A 170 4.23 -1.45 -9.04
N ALA A 171 5.09 -2.40 -8.66
CA ALA A 171 5.84 -3.18 -9.63
C ALA A 171 4.87 -3.88 -10.60
N THR A 172 5.15 -3.77 -11.90
CA THR A 172 4.28 -4.32 -12.95
C THR A 172 4.76 -5.68 -13.43
N ALA A 173 6.04 -5.97 -13.25
CA ALA A 173 6.67 -7.21 -13.66
C ALA A 173 7.52 -7.80 -12.53
N ALA A 174 7.61 -9.14 -12.47
CA ALA A 174 8.43 -9.80 -11.46
C ALA A 174 9.92 -9.44 -11.61
N SER A 175 10.40 -9.25 -12.84
CA SER A 175 11.78 -8.83 -13.11
C SER A 175 12.12 -7.46 -12.50
N GLU A 176 11.14 -6.55 -12.48
CA GLU A 176 11.27 -5.23 -11.88
C GLU A 176 11.42 -5.31 -10.36
N LEU A 177 10.57 -6.12 -9.71
CA LEU A 177 10.65 -6.39 -8.27
C LEU A 177 11.98 -7.08 -7.91
N VAL A 178 12.39 -8.09 -8.67
CA VAL A 178 13.67 -8.77 -8.45
C VAL A 178 14.85 -7.81 -8.59
N SER A 179 14.79 -6.88 -9.55
CA SER A 179 15.80 -5.84 -9.72
C SER A 179 15.88 -4.92 -8.49
N LEU A 180 14.72 -4.47 -7.98
CA LEU A 180 14.63 -3.71 -6.73
C LEU A 180 15.28 -4.47 -5.57
N LEU A 181 14.86 -5.71 -5.34
CA LEU A 181 15.34 -6.51 -4.21
C LEU A 181 16.85 -6.79 -4.30
N ARG A 182 17.37 -7.08 -5.50
CA ARG A 182 18.81 -7.22 -5.72
C ARG A 182 19.56 -5.92 -5.43
N SER A 183 19.01 -4.77 -5.82
CA SER A 183 19.61 -3.46 -5.50
C SER A 183 19.69 -3.23 -3.99
N LEU A 184 18.64 -3.57 -3.24
CA LEU A 184 18.60 -3.47 -1.78
C LEU A 184 19.58 -4.42 -1.08
N VAL A 185 19.79 -5.62 -1.62
CA VAL A 185 20.75 -6.60 -1.08
C VAL A 185 22.20 -6.20 -1.36
N THR A 186 22.44 -5.50 -2.46
CA THR A 186 23.79 -5.10 -2.91
C THR A 186 24.26 -3.79 -2.30
N HIS A 187 23.35 -2.87 -1.99
CA HIS A 187 23.66 -1.60 -1.36
C HIS A 187 23.47 -1.71 0.16
N SER A 188 24.45 -1.25 0.94
CA SER A 188 24.27 -1.08 2.39
C SER A 188 23.37 0.11 2.74
N ASP A 189 22.96 0.90 1.73
CA ASP A 189 22.17 2.12 1.86
C ASP A 189 20.80 1.89 1.19
N VAL A 190 19.82 1.47 2.01
CA VAL A 190 18.43 1.24 1.59
C VAL A 190 17.79 2.50 0.96
N PRO A 191 17.92 3.70 1.56
CA PRO A 191 17.50 4.95 0.91
C PRO A 191 18.05 5.12 -0.51
N ALA A 192 19.35 4.86 -0.72
CA ALA A 192 19.98 5.00 -2.03
C ALA A 192 19.44 3.98 -3.05
N ALA A 193 19.22 2.72 -2.64
CA ALA A 193 18.67 1.69 -3.51
C ALA A 193 17.21 1.99 -3.90
N LEU A 194 16.38 2.44 -2.95
CA LEU A 194 15.01 2.88 -3.22
C LEU A 194 14.99 4.09 -4.16
N ASN A 195 15.89 5.06 -3.94
CA ASN A 195 16.04 6.21 -4.84
C ASN A 195 16.39 5.74 -6.27
N ALA A 196 17.39 4.87 -6.42
CA ALA A 196 17.79 4.34 -7.72
C ALA A 196 16.64 3.62 -8.45
N TRP A 197 15.81 2.87 -7.72
CA TRP A 197 14.66 2.18 -8.29
C TRP A 197 13.56 3.16 -8.73
N ILE A 198 13.24 4.14 -7.90
CA ILE A 198 12.28 5.19 -8.22
C ILE A 198 12.71 5.95 -9.49
N GLN A 199 14.01 6.26 -9.62
CA GLN A 199 14.56 6.89 -10.81
C GLN A 199 14.48 5.99 -12.05
N TYR A 200 14.80 4.69 -11.90
CA TYR A 200 14.67 3.71 -12.97
C TYR A 200 13.25 3.67 -13.55
N ARG A 201 12.23 3.68 -12.68
CA ARG A 201 10.81 3.64 -13.08
C ARG A 201 10.33 4.86 -13.86
N VAL A 202 11.05 5.97 -13.80
CA VAL A 202 10.64 7.24 -14.40
C VAL A 202 11.38 7.51 -15.73
N ASP A 203 12.24 6.61 -16.19
CA ASP A 203 13.22 6.83 -17.28
C ASP A 203 13.76 8.27 -17.27
N THR A 204 14.25 8.76 -16.12
CA THR A 204 14.92 10.06 -16.07
C THR A 204 16.24 10.06 -16.85
N GLY A 205 16.61 8.94 -17.46
CA GLY A 205 17.72 8.86 -18.41
C GLY A 205 19.09 8.80 -17.76
N ASN A 206 19.23 8.93 -16.43
CA ASN A 206 20.52 8.80 -15.77
C ASN A 206 20.41 8.23 -14.34
N LEU A 207 21.39 7.37 -14.02
CA LEU A 207 21.65 6.68 -12.75
C LEU A 207 21.79 7.67 -11.54
N PRO A 208 21.76 7.18 -10.28
CA PRO A 208 21.68 7.93 -9.01
C PRO A 208 22.68 9.07 -8.74
N ASN A 209 23.55 9.43 -9.68
CA ASN A 209 24.47 10.56 -9.57
C ASN A 209 23.92 11.89 -10.14
N GLU A 210 22.74 11.90 -10.77
CA GLU A 210 22.18 13.12 -11.38
C GLU A 210 21.07 13.81 -10.58
N ASP A 211 20.43 13.14 -9.62
CA ASP A 211 19.52 13.83 -8.69
C ASP A 211 20.29 14.72 -7.69
N ASN A 212 21.62 14.59 -7.65
CA ASN A 212 22.57 15.26 -6.76
C ASN A 212 22.17 15.17 -5.27
N GLY A 213 21.30 14.22 -4.88
CA GLY A 213 20.76 14.06 -3.53
C GLY A 213 19.44 14.80 -3.22
N LEU A 214 18.75 15.39 -4.21
CA LEU A 214 17.46 16.08 -3.97
C LEU A 214 16.39 15.13 -3.42
N LEU A 215 16.22 13.96 -4.04
CA LEU A 215 15.21 13.00 -3.59
C LEU A 215 15.57 12.51 -2.19
N SER A 216 16.81 12.11 -1.94
CA SER A 216 17.27 11.72 -0.59
C SER A 216 17.03 12.81 0.46
N THR A 217 17.32 14.07 0.13
CA THR A 217 17.04 15.21 1.02
C THR A 217 15.54 15.32 1.33
N TYR A 218 14.70 15.17 0.31
CA TYR A 218 13.26 15.22 0.50
C TYR A 218 12.72 14.03 1.29
N LEU A 219 13.21 12.81 1.04
CA LEU A 219 12.83 11.62 1.81
C LEU A 219 13.21 11.77 3.29
N HIS A 220 14.40 12.28 3.58
CA HIS A 220 14.82 12.58 4.96
C HIS A 220 13.90 13.61 5.63
N LEU A 221 13.53 14.66 4.90
CA LEU A 221 12.55 15.65 5.37
C LEU A 221 11.18 15.04 5.69
N LEU A 222 10.71 14.09 4.88
CA LEU A 222 9.46 13.36 5.16
C LEU A 222 9.58 12.48 6.41
N GLY A 223 10.76 11.87 6.63
CA GLY A 223 11.09 11.12 7.86
C GLY A 223 11.10 11.98 9.12
N GLY A 224 11.51 13.24 9.02
CA GLY A 224 11.56 14.17 10.15
C GLY A 224 10.20 14.73 10.58
N ARG A 225 9.13 14.55 9.80
CA ARG A 225 7.81 15.16 10.05
C ARG A 225 6.79 14.14 10.53
N ASP A 226 6.05 14.52 11.56
CA ASP A 226 4.94 13.73 12.08
C ASP A 226 3.71 13.89 11.16
N ILE A 227 2.98 12.79 10.96
CA ILE A 227 1.72 12.80 10.22
C ILE A 227 0.67 13.57 11.01
N ASP A 228 0.75 13.52 12.35
CA ASP A 228 -0.19 14.18 13.27
C ASP A 228 0.00 15.71 13.31
N GLU A 229 1.16 16.23 12.90
CA GLU A 229 1.47 17.68 12.91
C GLU A 229 0.84 18.46 11.75
N GLY A 230 0.12 17.77 10.85
CA GLY A 230 -0.50 18.36 9.67
C GLY A 230 0.47 18.58 8.51
N TRP A 231 0.01 19.22 7.43
CA TRP A 231 0.82 19.46 6.24
C TRP A 231 0.83 20.93 5.83
N ALA A 232 1.93 21.62 6.16
CA ALA A 232 2.17 23.00 5.78
C ALA A 232 3.12 23.06 4.57
N SER A 233 2.57 22.93 3.36
CA SER A 233 3.36 22.81 2.11
C SER A 233 4.40 23.92 1.93
N GLY A 234 4.09 25.15 2.37
CA GLY A 234 5.02 26.28 2.30
C GLY A 234 6.25 26.09 3.18
N GLU A 235 6.06 25.64 4.42
CA GLU A 235 7.14 25.36 5.36
C GLU A 235 8.00 24.20 4.89
N VAL A 236 7.37 23.13 4.38
CA VAL A 236 8.07 21.97 3.81
C VAL A 236 8.93 22.39 2.62
N LEU A 237 8.41 23.25 1.73
CA LEU A 237 9.18 23.77 0.60
C LEU A 237 10.37 24.64 1.04
N GLU A 238 10.19 25.48 2.05
CA GLU A 238 11.26 26.32 2.60
C GLU A 238 12.36 25.50 3.28
N GLU A 239 11.96 24.49 4.04
CA GLU A 239 12.87 23.58 4.71
C GLU A 239 13.66 22.74 3.70
N LEU A 240 12.99 22.17 2.69
CA LEU A 240 13.66 21.49 1.58
C LEU A 240 14.71 22.39 0.93
N ALA A 241 14.35 23.62 0.56
CA ALA A 241 15.28 24.55 -0.06
C ALA A 241 16.49 24.90 0.82
N SER A 242 16.35 24.83 2.15
CA SER A 242 17.44 25.07 3.10
C SER A 242 18.38 23.88 3.29
N GLN A 243 17.92 22.66 3.03
CA GLN A 243 18.68 21.42 3.23
C GLN A 243 19.32 20.89 1.93
N VAL A 244 18.82 21.31 0.77
CA VAL A 244 19.36 20.92 -0.54
C VAL A 244 20.79 21.44 -0.71
N ILE A 245 21.69 20.58 -1.16
CA ILE A 245 23.12 20.91 -1.32
C ILE A 245 23.37 22.00 -2.38
N ALA A 246 24.44 22.77 -2.19
CA ALA A 246 24.75 23.95 -3.00
C ALA A 246 24.69 23.73 -4.54
N PRO A 247 25.24 22.65 -5.13
CA PRO A 247 25.16 22.43 -6.57
C PRO A 247 23.73 22.43 -7.14
N ILE A 248 22.77 21.88 -6.38
CA ILE A 248 21.35 21.85 -6.77
C ILE A 248 20.71 23.19 -6.46
N ALA A 249 20.88 23.67 -5.22
CA ALA A 249 20.28 24.91 -4.75
C ALA A 249 20.67 26.10 -5.64
N ASP A 250 21.89 26.07 -6.19
CA ASP A 250 22.38 27.12 -7.08
C ASP A 250 21.95 27.00 -8.53
N SER A 251 21.47 25.82 -8.95
CA SER A 251 21.03 25.59 -10.32
C SER A 251 19.87 26.52 -10.70
N GLU A 252 19.90 27.02 -11.93
CA GLU A 252 18.84 27.89 -12.44
C GLU A 252 17.48 27.17 -12.48
N ASN A 253 17.50 25.87 -12.78
CA ASN A 253 16.30 25.03 -12.80
C ASN A 253 15.64 24.95 -11.43
N PHE A 254 16.40 24.63 -10.37
CA PHE A 254 15.86 24.57 -9.01
C PHE A 254 15.37 25.93 -8.53
N LYS A 255 16.13 27.01 -8.77
CA LYS A 255 15.71 28.38 -8.40
C LYS A 255 14.40 28.77 -9.07
N LYS A 256 14.24 28.50 -10.38
CA LYS A 256 12.99 28.76 -11.11
C LYS A 256 11.84 27.92 -10.57
N TRP A 257 12.08 26.63 -10.33
CA TRP A 257 11.08 25.73 -9.76
C TRP A 257 10.66 26.18 -8.36
N TYR A 258 11.60 26.48 -7.46
CA TYR A 258 11.30 26.90 -6.09
C TYR A 258 10.42 28.14 -6.07
N GLN A 259 10.76 29.17 -6.86
CA GLN A 259 9.96 30.39 -6.96
C GLN A 259 8.57 30.12 -7.56
N TYR A 260 8.49 29.24 -8.57
CA TYR A 260 7.23 28.82 -9.14
C TYR A 260 6.35 28.08 -8.13
N SER A 261 6.89 27.07 -7.46
CA SER A 261 6.22 26.26 -6.43
C SER A 261 5.74 27.13 -5.27
N LYS A 262 6.57 28.07 -4.81
CA LYS A 262 6.19 29.04 -3.76
C LYS A 262 5.02 29.91 -4.21
N ALA A 263 5.01 30.39 -5.45
CA ALA A 263 3.90 31.16 -5.99
C ALA A 263 2.61 30.33 -6.14
N VAL A 264 2.71 29.06 -6.54
CA VAL A 264 1.56 28.16 -6.64
C VAL A 264 0.97 27.85 -5.26
N ILE A 265 1.79 27.46 -4.29
CA ILE A 265 1.36 27.14 -2.91
C ILE A 265 0.67 28.35 -2.27
N ASN A 266 1.18 29.56 -2.51
CA ASN A 266 0.59 30.80 -1.99
C ASN A 266 -0.59 31.32 -2.83
N ASN A 267 -1.10 30.55 -3.79
CA ASN A 267 -2.19 30.93 -4.71
C ASN A 267 -1.92 32.22 -5.53
N GLN A 268 -0.65 32.59 -5.69
CA GLN A 268 -0.22 33.74 -6.51
C GLN A 268 -0.10 33.38 -7.99
N LYS A 269 -0.01 32.08 -8.30
CA LYS A 269 0.09 31.57 -9.67
C LYS A 269 -0.75 30.30 -9.84
N LYS A 270 -1.42 30.17 -10.99
CA LYS A 270 -2.15 28.95 -11.35
C LYS A 270 -1.16 27.80 -11.59
N LEU A 271 -1.49 26.61 -11.09
CA LEU A 271 -0.75 25.39 -11.37
C LEU A 271 -0.84 25.05 -12.87
N SER A 272 0.32 25.01 -13.54
CA SER A 272 0.49 24.58 -14.91
C SER A 272 0.33 23.06 -15.02
N ALA A 273 0.17 22.56 -16.25
CA ALA A 273 0.20 21.13 -16.51
C ALA A 273 1.51 20.53 -15.96
N LEU A 274 1.39 19.42 -15.22
CA LEU A 274 2.52 18.68 -14.67
C LEU A 274 2.77 17.46 -15.55
N THR A 275 3.20 17.68 -16.80
CA THR A 275 3.48 16.61 -17.77
C THR A 275 4.77 15.86 -17.42
N ASP A 276 5.07 14.79 -18.13
CA ASP A 276 6.35 14.08 -18.01
C ASP A 276 7.52 14.80 -18.73
N ASP A 277 7.27 15.91 -19.43
CA ASP A 277 8.28 16.61 -20.24
C ASP A 277 9.24 17.47 -19.40
N GLY A 278 10.41 16.98 -19.04
CA GLY A 278 11.43 17.74 -18.30
C GLY A 278 11.70 17.12 -16.93
N ASP A 279 11.86 17.95 -15.89
CA ASP A 279 12.22 17.45 -14.56
C ASP A 279 11.01 16.85 -13.83
N VAL A 280 10.87 15.53 -13.95
CA VAL A 280 9.77 14.76 -13.35
C VAL A 280 9.81 14.81 -11.82
N LEU A 281 11.00 14.75 -11.22
CA LEU A 281 11.16 14.75 -9.77
C LEU A 281 10.66 16.06 -9.16
N LEU A 282 11.11 17.20 -9.67
CA LEU A 282 10.66 18.52 -9.18
C LEU A 282 9.14 18.70 -9.33
N ARG A 283 8.56 18.20 -10.42
CA ARG A 283 7.10 18.24 -10.64
C ARG A 283 6.34 17.32 -9.68
N ALA A 284 6.87 16.14 -9.42
CA ALA A 284 6.28 15.19 -8.49
C ALA A 284 6.34 15.72 -7.04
N ILE A 285 7.46 16.36 -6.65
CA ILE A 285 7.55 17.05 -5.35
C ILE A 285 6.50 18.15 -5.26
N LEU A 286 6.31 18.97 -6.31
CA LEU A 286 5.25 19.98 -6.31
C LEU A 286 3.85 19.34 -6.23
N LEU A 287 3.59 18.26 -6.97
CA LEU A 287 2.32 17.55 -6.93
C LEU A 287 2.02 17.02 -5.52
N HIS A 288 3.01 16.40 -4.87
CA HIS A 288 2.93 15.89 -3.51
C HIS A 288 2.79 17.01 -2.46
N LEU A 289 3.52 18.12 -2.61
CA LEU A 289 3.35 19.29 -1.75
C LEU A 289 1.91 19.79 -1.75
N LEU A 290 1.22 19.71 -2.89
CA LEU A 290 -0.19 20.10 -3.01
C LEU A 290 -1.17 18.99 -2.61
N ASN A 291 -0.74 17.73 -2.63
CA ASN A 291 -1.57 16.54 -2.40
C ASN A 291 -0.77 15.54 -1.54
N PRO A 292 -0.75 15.70 -0.20
CA PRO A 292 0.14 14.95 0.69
C PRO A 292 -0.25 13.49 0.95
N ASP A 293 -1.46 13.08 0.57
CA ASP A 293 -1.96 11.71 0.72
C ASP A 293 -2.13 11.01 -0.62
N VAL A 294 -1.97 9.68 -0.60
CA VAL A 294 -2.00 8.81 -1.79
C VAL A 294 -3.30 8.98 -2.56
N GLU A 295 -4.44 9.08 -1.87
CA GLU A 295 -5.75 9.24 -2.50
C GLU A 295 -5.91 10.62 -3.14
N SER A 296 -5.42 11.69 -2.53
CA SER A 296 -5.36 13.01 -3.16
C SER A 296 -4.52 12.98 -4.43
N VAL A 297 -3.36 12.33 -4.42
CA VAL A 297 -2.54 12.17 -5.64
C VAL A 297 -3.30 11.39 -6.70
N LYS A 298 -3.93 10.26 -6.36
CA LYS A 298 -4.73 9.45 -7.30
C LYS A 298 -5.86 10.26 -7.93
N ARG A 299 -6.57 11.09 -7.16
CA ARG A 299 -7.64 11.96 -7.68
C ARG A 299 -7.16 12.94 -8.75
N MET A 300 -5.87 13.26 -8.79
CA MET A 300 -5.32 14.17 -9.81
C MET A 300 -5.33 13.56 -11.22
N THR A 301 -5.49 12.24 -11.36
CA THR A 301 -5.74 11.58 -12.67
C THR A 301 -7.02 12.06 -13.35
N MET A 302 -8.00 12.53 -12.56
CA MET A 302 -9.29 13.00 -13.07
C MET A 302 -9.27 14.48 -13.49
N ARG A 303 -8.14 15.18 -13.29
CA ARG A 303 -8.02 16.60 -13.65
C ARG A 303 -7.80 16.75 -15.17
N ASP A 304 -8.24 17.87 -15.73
CA ASP A 304 -7.90 18.30 -17.08
C ASP A 304 -6.98 19.55 -17.08
N PRO A 305 -5.73 19.47 -17.58
CA PRO A 305 -5.04 18.24 -18.00
C PRO A 305 -4.58 17.43 -16.78
N ALA A 306 -4.56 16.09 -16.94
CA ALA A 306 -4.02 15.19 -15.94
C ALA A 306 -2.50 15.35 -15.82
N PRO A 307 -1.89 15.12 -14.64
CA PRO A 307 -0.45 14.96 -14.54
C PRO A 307 0.05 13.82 -15.44
N GLY A 308 1.29 13.93 -15.89
CA GLY A 308 1.97 12.84 -16.58
C GLY A 308 2.06 11.59 -15.70
N SER A 309 2.09 10.42 -16.32
CA SER A 309 2.01 9.14 -15.60
C SER A 309 3.23 8.93 -14.71
N LYS A 310 4.40 9.42 -15.13
CA LYS A 310 5.64 9.32 -14.35
C LYS A 310 5.65 10.30 -13.18
N VAL A 311 5.22 11.54 -13.39
CA VAL A 311 5.01 12.52 -12.31
C VAL A 311 4.05 11.97 -11.26
N LEU A 312 2.94 11.38 -11.70
CA LEU A 312 1.93 10.81 -10.83
C LEU A 312 2.48 9.64 -10.01
N ALA A 313 3.18 8.69 -10.65
CA ALA A 313 3.78 7.54 -9.98
C ALA A 313 4.79 7.96 -8.91
N MET A 314 5.66 8.92 -9.23
CA MET A 314 6.62 9.48 -8.27
C MET A 314 5.93 10.21 -7.12
N ALA A 315 4.93 11.06 -7.40
CA ALA A 315 4.21 11.79 -6.36
C ALA A 315 3.43 10.84 -5.43
N ARG A 316 2.91 9.74 -5.97
CA ARG A 316 2.26 8.69 -5.20
C ARG A 316 3.25 7.99 -4.28
N ALA A 317 4.43 7.61 -4.78
CA ALA A 317 5.48 7.02 -3.96
C ALA A 317 5.89 7.96 -2.81
N LEU A 318 6.02 9.27 -3.08
CA LEU A 318 6.29 10.30 -2.06
C LEU A 318 5.16 10.42 -1.02
N ALA A 319 3.90 10.33 -1.45
CA ALA A 319 2.75 10.33 -0.53
C ALA A 319 2.71 9.07 0.35
N ALA A 320 3.00 7.89 -0.23
CA ALA A 320 3.09 6.63 0.52
C ALA A 320 4.25 6.66 1.52
N THR A 321 5.39 7.21 1.10
CA THR A 321 6.56 7.46 1.94
C THR A 321 6.20 8.35 3.14
N ARG A 322 5.52 9.47 2.90
CA ARG A 322 5.05 10.36 3.97
C ARG A 322 4.11 9.64 4.95
N LEU A 323 3.22 8.78 4.46
CA LEU A 323 2.31 8.01 5.31
C LEU A 323 3.08 6.96 6.16
N GLY A 324 4.14 6.37 5.63
CA GLY A 324 4.85 5.27 6.28
C GLY A 324 4.05 3.97 6.23
N PHE A 325 4.62 2.91 6.81
CA PHE A 325 4.08 1.55 6.74
C PHE A 325 3.08 1.24 7.85
N ALA A 326 3.34 1.71 9.06
CA ALA A 326 2.52 1.43 10.23
C ALA A 326 1.05 1.86 10.05
N PRO A 327 0.73 3.04 9.48
CA PRO A 327 -0.64 3.48 9.30
C PRO A 327 -1.39 2.82 8.13
N LEU A 328 -0.70 2.03 7.29
CA LEU A 328 -1.37 1.29 6.23
C LEU A 328 -2.40 0.32 6.80
N ASP A 329 -3.48 0.15 6.06
CA ASP A 329 -4.62 -0.68 6.47
C ASP A 329 -4.24 -2.15 6.59
N ALA A 330 -4.91 -2.83 7.53
CA ALA A 330 -4.75 -4.26 7.76
C ALA A 330 -5.12 -5.05 6.51
N ALA A 331 -6.21 -4.69 5.83
CA ALA A 331 -6.69 -5.40 4.65
C ALA A 331 -5.63 -5.41 3.53
N GLY A 332 -5.04 -4.27 3.19
CA GLY A 332 -3.94 -4.21 2.22
C GLY A 332 -2.73 -5.07 2.60
N LYS A 333 -2.38 -5.12 3.90
CA LYS A 333 -1.30 -5.99 4.42
C LYS A 333 -1.66 -7.48 4.33
N GLU A 334 -2.92 -7.83 4.63
CA GLU A 334 -3.44 -9.19 4.65
C GLU A 334 -3.68 -9.78 3.25
N GLU A 335 -3.98 -8.95 2.25
CA GLU A 335 -4.10 -9.36 0.84
C GLU A 335 -2.76 -9.82 0.23
N ARG A 336 -1.64 -9.37 0.81
CA ARG A 336 -0.27 -9.65 0.33
C ARG A 336 0.65 -10.05 1.50
N PRO A 337 0.39 -11.20 2.14
CA PRO A 337 1.12 -11.62 3.34
C PRO A 337 2.64 -11.67 3.11
N GLY A 338 3.08 -12.18 1.97
CA GLY A 338 4.49 -12.25 1.60
C GLY A 338 5.15 -10.86 1.50
N ALA A 339 4.41 -9.85 1.00
CA ALA A 339 4.92 -8.49 0.94
C ALA A 339 5.10 -7.88 2.34
N PHE A 340 4.17 -8.16 3.27
CA PHE A 340 4.27 -7.69 4.66
C PHE A 340 5.52 -8.27 5.34
N TRP A 341 5.74 -9.58 5.19
CA TRP A 341 6.92 -10.25 5.73
C TRP A 341 8.21 -9.78 5.07
N LEU A 342 8.20 -9.57 3.75
CA LEU A 342 9.36 -9.08 3.01
C LEU A 342 9.79 -7.69 3.48
N VAL A 343 8.85 -6.76 3.64
CA VAL A 343 9.12 -5.42 4.19
C VAL A 343 9.68 -5.52 5.60
N SER A 344 9.06 -6.33 6.46
CA SER A 344 9.51 -6.57 7.83
C SER A 344 10.96 -7.08 7.88
N ASP A 345 11.28 -8.10 7.09
CA ASP A 345 12.61 -8.73 7.03
C ASP A 345 13.66 -7.77 6.48
N LEU A 346 13.35 -7.03 5.43
CA LEU A 346 14.24 -6.04 4.83
C LEU A 346 14.60 -4.93 5.81
N ILE A 347 13.61 -4.35 6.47
CA ILE A 347 13.82 -3.24 7.40
C ILE A 347 14.55 -3.71 8.66
N ALA A 348 14.19 -4.87 9.21
CA ALA A 348 14.94 -5.45 10.33
C ALA A 348 16.38 -5.78 9.93
N GLY A 349 16.59 -6.33 8.72
CA GLY A 349 17.92 -6.58 8.17
C GLY A 349 18.76 -5.32 8.09
N TYR A 350 18.17 -4.23 7.60
CA TYR A 350 18.81 -2.92 7.49
C TYR A 350 19.20 -2.36 8.86
N ILE A 351 18.28 -2.32 9.84
CA ILE A 351 18.54 -1.82 11.20
C ILE A 351 19.66 -2.63 11.88
N ASN A 352 19.68 -3.95 11.67
CA ASN A 352 20.70 -4.83 12.23
C ASN A 352 22.03 -4.82 11.46
N ASN A 353 22.13 -4.11 10.34
CA ASN A 353 23.25 -4.21 9.39
C ASN A 353 23.54 -5.66 8.94
N ASN A 354 22.49 -6.48 8.82
CA ASN A 354 22.59 -7.83 8.32
C ASN A 354 22.48 -7.83 6.79
N LYS A 355 23.31 -8.64 6.13
CA LYS A 355 23.14 -8.88 4.70
C LYS A 355 21.86 -9.68 4.49
N LEU A 356 20.91 -9.10 3.76
CA LEU A 356 19.70 -9.82 3.37
C LEU A 356 20.06 -10.90 2.34
N GLU A 357 19.46 -12.07 2.48
CA GLU A 357 19.53 -13.14 1.50
C GLU A 357 18.15 -13.28 0.83
N LEU A 358 18.12 -13.46 -0.49
CA LEU A 358 16.89 -13.66 -1.26
C LEU A 358 16.57 -15.14 -1.46
N ASN A 359 17.08 -16.01 -0.59
CA ASN A 359 16.93 -17.46 -0.74
C ASN A 359 15.46 -17.90 -0.54
N GLU A 360 14.70 -17.12 0.22
CA GLU A 360 13.27 -17.33 0.49
C GLU A 360 12.35 -16.71 -0.58
N LEU A 361 12.93 -16.06 -1.61
CA LEU A 361 12.18 -15.50 -2.73
C LEU A 361 11.98 -16.58 -3.80
N HIS A 362 10.73 -16.97 -4.02
CA HIS A 362 10.35 -17.90 -5.07
C HIS A 362 9.54 -17.19 -6.16
N ILE A 363 9.75 -17.58 -7.41
CA ILE A 363 9.01 -17.04 -8.56
C ILE A 363 8.49 -18.23 -9.33
N ASP A 364 7.17 -18.37 -9.33
CA ASP A 364 6.46 -19.39 -10.07
C ASP A 364 5.85 -18.76 -11.31
N ASP A 365 6.36 -19.14 -12.47
CA ASP A 365 5.82 -18.69 -13.76
C ASP A 365 4.55 -19.51 -14.07
N GLU A 366 3.38 -19.00 -13.69
CA GLU A 366 2.11 -19.59 -14.07
C GLU A 366 1.81 -19.25 -15.53
N SER A 367 1.64 -20.29 -16.36
CA SER A 367 1.40 -20.17 -17.79
C SER A 367 0.06 -19.47 -18.08
N GLY A 368 0.11 -18.14 -18.22
CA GLY A 368 -0.95 -17.32 -18.84
C GLY A 368 -1.49 -16.15 -18.00
N VAL A 369 -1.18 -16.06 -16.71
CA VAL A 369 -1.73 -15.00 -15.82
C VAL A 369 -0.65 -14.04 -15.31
N GLY A 370 0.59 -14.50 -15.23
CA GLY A 370 1.72 -13.73 -14.73
C GLY A 370 2.67 -14.62 -13.93
N SER A 371 3.72 -14.01 -13.38
CA SER A 371 4.64 -14.65 -12.45
C SER A 371 4.16 -14.39 -11.03
N LEU A 372 3.85 -15.46 -10.30
CA LEU A 372 3.55 -15.44 -8.87
C LEU A 372 4.86 -15.30 -8.09
N VAL A 373 4.99 -14.24 -7.31
CA VAL A 373 6.17 -14.03 -6.46
C VAL A 373 5.79 -14.34 -5.02
N LEU A 374 6.61 -15.19 -4.39
CA LEU A 374 6.42 -15.65 -3.01
C LEU A 374 7.62 -15.26 -2.14
N TRP A 375 7.35 -15.00 -0.87
CA TRP A 375 8.34 -14.79 0.19
C TRP A 375 7.93 -15.61 1.41
N HIS A 376 8.80 -16.50 1.90
CA HIS A 376 8.44 -17.53 2.90
C HIS A 376 7.19 -18.33 2.52
N ASP A 377 7.09 -18.74 1.25
CA ASP A 377 5.92 -19.43 0.68
C ASP A 377 4.59 -18.64 0.78
N GLN A 378 4.66 -17.32 1.01
CA GLN A 378 3.50 -16.44 1.08
C GLN A 378 3.47 -15.47 -0.10
N THR A 379 2.29 -15.16 -0.61
CA THR A 379 2.12 -14.29 -1.79
C THR A 379 2.61 -12.87 -1.54
N VAL A 380 3.60 -12.43 -2.32
CA VAL A 380 4.01 -11.03 -2.45
C VAL A 380 3.11 -10.32 -3.46
N GLY A 381 2.84 -10.97 -4.59
CA GLY A 381 1.96 -10.47 -5.64
C GLY A 381 2.02 -11.31 -6.90
N ILE A 382 1.10 -11.04 -7.83
CA ILE A 382 1.10 -11.58 -9.18
C ILE A 382 1.52 -10.44 -10.11
N TYR A 383 2.53 -10.70 -10.95
CA TYR A 383 3.14 -9.69 -11.80
C TYR A 383 3.11 -10.12 -13.25
N VAL A 384 3.00 -9.17 -14.19
CA VAL A 384 2.98 -9.48 -15.62
C VAL A 384 4.32 -10.13 -16.00
N SER A 385 4.26 -11.32 -16.59
CA SER A 385 5.44 -11.95 -17.18
C SER A 385 5.86 -11.08 -18.36
N GLN A 386 7.08 -10.54 -18.33
CA GLN A 386 7.58 -9.84 -19.50
C GLN A 386 7.58 -10.83 -20.68
N PRO A 387 7.06 -10.44 -21.86
CA PRO A 387 7.29 -11.24 -23.05
C PRO A 387 8.81 -11.37 -23.17
N GLN A 388 9.31 -12.60 -23.17
CA GLN A 388 10.73 -12.87 -23.38
C GLN A 388 11.13 -12.07 -24.61
N GLN A 389 12.09 -11.13 -24.46
CA GLN A 389 12.60 -10.40 -25.61
C GLN A 389 12.98 -11.46 -26.64
N PRO A 390 12.39 -11.43 -27.86
CA PRO A 390 12.64 -12.46 -28.84
C PRO A 390 14.14 -12.51 -29.06
N THR A 391 14.76 -13.62 -28.63
CA THR A 391 16.15 -13.91 -28.97
C THR A 391 16.23 -13.89 -30.48
N ASN A 392 16.97 -12.92 -31.01
CA ASN A 392 17.19 -12.68 -32.44
C ASN A 392 17.57 -13.99 -33.16
N ALA A 393 16.59 -14.73 -33.66
CA ALA A 393 16.80 -15.87 -34.53
C ALA A 393 15.63 -16.12 -35.47
N ASP A 394 14.37 -15.91 -35.04
CA ASP A 394 13.23 -16.14 -35.92
C ASP A 394 12.31 -14.91 -35.95
N SER A 395 12.50 -14.12 -37.01
CA SER A 395 11.53 -13.15 -37.47
C SER A 395 10.30 -13.90 -38.03
N GLU A 396 9.47 -14.41 -37.13
CA GLU A 396 8.08 -14.73 -37.44
C GLU A 396 7.18 -13.59 -36.95
N LYS A 397 6.22 -13.27 -37.82
CA LYS A 397 5.33 -12.11 -37.75
C LYS A 397 4.79 -11.93 -36.34
N VAL A 398 5.09 -10.77 -35.75
CA VAL A 398 4.36 -10.22 -34.60
C VAL A 398 2.88 -10.20 -35.00
N GLN A 399 2.11 -11.16 -34.49
CA GLN A 399 0.69 -10.98 -34.37
C GLN A 399 0.52 -9.92 -33.28
N GLU A 400 0.12 -8.72 -33.69
CA GLU A 400 -0.52 -7.77 -32.78
C GLU A 400 -1.56 -8.57 -31.98
N ILE A 401 -1.38 -8.62 -30.66
CA ILE A 401 -2.46 -9.03 -29.78
C ILE A 401 -3.47 -7.90 -29.92
N GLU A 402 -4.43 -8.06 -30.82
CA GLU A 402 -5.63 -7.22 -30.86
C GLU A 402 -6.31 -7.45 -29.51
N GLU A 403 -6.09 -6.52 -28.56
CA GLU A 403 -6.92 -6.38 -27.37
C GLU A 403 -8.37 -6.43 -27.85
N THR A 404 -9.05 -7.53 -27.54
CA THR A 404 -10.36 -7.81 -28.11
C THR A 404 -11.38 -6.97 -27.35
N TYR A 405 -11.52 -5.71 -27.77
CA TYR A 405 -12.51 -4.81 -27.21
C TYR A 405 -13.91 -5.34 -27.54
N LEU A 406 -14.73 -5.43 -26.50
CA LEU A 406 -16.14 -5.75 -26.65
C LEU A 406 -16.82 -4.75 -27.59
N SER A 407 -17.39 -5.23 -28.68
CA SER A 407 -18.07 -4.40 -29.65
C SER A 407 -19.47 -3.98 -29.17
N LEU A 408 -19.99 -2.86 -29.69
CA LEU A 408 -21.38 -2.45 -29.44
C LEU A 408 -22.40 -3.50 -29.87
N ILE A 409 -22.06 -4.33 -30.88
CA ILE A 409 -22.90 -5.41 -31.38
C ILE A 409 -23.01 -6.53 -30.33
N GLU A 410 -21.90 -6.90 -29.68
CA GLU A 410 -21.93 -7.90 -28.61
C GLU A 410 -22.72 -7.39 -27.40
N LEU A 411 -22.55 -6.12 -27.03
CA LEU A 411 -23.39 -5.50 -25.99
C LEU A 411 -24.87 -5.48 -26.35
N GLN A 412 -25.18 -5.20 -27.62
CA GLN A 412 -26.56 -5.21 -28.11
C GLN A 412 -27.18 -6.59 -27.94
N GLN A 413 -26.47 -7.65 -28.34
CA GLN A 413 -26.92 -9.04 -28.20
C GLN A 413 -27.12 -9.42 -26.72
N MET A 414 -26.21 -9.00 -25.83
CA MET A 414 -26.38 -9.22 -24.39
C MET A 414 -27.59 -8.48 -23.84
N ALA A 415 -27.82 -7.24 -24.27
CA ALA A 415 -28.94 -6.42 -23.84
C ALA A 415 -30.29 -6.96 -24.33
N GLU A 416 -30.36 -7.51 -25.55
CA GLU A 416 -31.55 -8.18 -26.09
C GLU A 416 -31.96 -9.41 -25.29
N GLY A 417 -31.01 -10.06 -24.60
CA GLY A 417 -31.29 -11.19 -23.70
C GLY A 417 -31.92 -10.81 -22.36
N LEU A 418 -31.97 -9.52 -22.00
CA LEU A 418 -32.43 -9.05 -20.69
C LEU A 418 -33.95 -8.86 -20.65
N ASP A 419 -34.63 -9.49 -19.68
CA ASP A 419 -36.09 -9.37 -19.46
C ASP A 419 -36.60 -7.93 -19.23
N ILE A 420 -35.69 -7.00 -18.91
CA ILE A 420 -36.00 -5.58 -18.69
C ILE A 420 -35.96 -4.74 -19.97
N ILE A 421 -35.43 -5.28 -21.07
CA ILE A 421 -35.28 -4.62 -22.37
C ILE A 421 -36.38 -5.12 -23.32
N GLU A 422 -37.08 -4.20 -23.96
CA GLU A 422 -38.11 -4.47 -24.99
C GLU A 422 -37.49 -4.49 -26.40
N SER A 423 -36.57 -3.58 -26.68
CA SER A 423 -35.81 -3.54 -27.92
C SER A 423 -34.50 -2.75 -27.76
N THR A 424 -33.57 -2.95 -28.71
CA THR A 424 -32.29 -2.25 -28.77
C THR A 424 -32.08 -1.66 -30.17
N SER A 425 -31.25 -0.63 -30.28
CA SER A 425 -30.79 -0.11 -31.58
C SER A 425 -29.42 0.56 -31.43
N ILE A 426 -28.55 0.41 -32.42
CA ILE A 426 -27.29 1.16 -32.49
C ILE A 426 -27.47 2.33 -33.46
N ASP A 427 -27.20 3.55 -33.00
CA ASP A 427 -27.22 4.76 -33.83
C ASP A 427 -26.04 5.66 -33.48
N GLU A 428 -25.33 6.17 -34.49
CA GLU A 428 -24.14 7.03 -34.34
C GLU A 428 -23.08 6.52 -33.32
N GLY A 429 -22.89 5.20 -33.21
CA GLY A 429 -21.94 4.61 -32.25
C GLY A 429 -22.45 4.55 -30.81
N LEU A 430 -23.76 4.72 -30.60
CA LEU A 430 -24.43 4.61 -29.30
C LEU A 430 -25.40 3.44 -29.32
N LEU A 431 -25.37 2.61 -28.27
CA LEU A 431 -26.39 1.58 -28.04
C LEU A 431 -27.56 2.17 -27.25
N ALA A 432 -28.71 2.32 -27.91
CA ALA A 432 -29.96 2.72 -27.30
C ALA A 432 -30.75 1.50 -26.80
N LEU A 433 -31.28 1.61 -25.58
CA LEU A 433 -32.04 0.56 -24.90
C LEU A 433 -33.47 1.03 -24.64
N VAL A 434 -34.45 0.31 -25.19
CA VAL A 434 -35.89 0.53 -24.91
C VAL A 434 -36.29 -0.43 -23.79
N LEU A 435 -36.80 0.10 -22.68
CA LEU A 435 -37.17 -0.71 -21.51
C LEU A 435 -38.61 -1.22 -21.63
N THR A 436 -38.88 -2.41 -21.09
CA THR A 436 -40.26 -2.91 -20.97
C THR A 436 -41.10 -1.97 -20.12
N LYS A 437 -42.41 -1.91 -20.39
CA LYS A 437 -43.37 -1.09 -19.62
C LYS A 437 -43.28 -1.31 -18.10
N THR A 438 -42.98 -2.53 -17.66
CA THR A 438 -42.83 -2.88 -16.24
C THR A 438 -41.55 -2.26 -15.66
N ALA A 439 -40.42 -2.39 -16.35
CA ALA A 439 -39.13 -1.83 -15.95
C ALA A 439 -39.11 -0.29 -16.01
N ALA A 440 -39.83 0.31 -16.96
CA ALA A 440 -39.91 1.76 -17.13
C ALA A 440 -40.84 2.46 -16.10
N LYS A 441 -41.78 1.72 -15.47
CA LYS A 441 -42.78 2.28 -14.54
C LYS A 441 -42.21 3.13 -13.39
N PRO A 442 -41.11 2.76 -12.70
CA PRO A 442 -40.53 3.59 -11.65
C PRO A 442 -39.82 4.84 -12.19
N LEU A 443 -39.35 4.82 -13.44
CA LEU A 443 -38.49 5.84 -14.05
C LEU A 443 -39.27 7.10 -14.47
N PRO A 444 -38.59 8.25 -14.62
CA PRO A 444 -39.19 9.42 -15.26
C PRO A 444 -39.51 9.14 -16.74
N LYS A 445 -40.46 9.89 -17.31
CA LYS A 445 -40.93 9.72 -18.71
C LYS A 445 -39.82 9.84 -19.78
N GLN A 446 -38.67 10.41 -19.42
CA GLN A 446 -37.55 10.69 -20.32
C GLN A 446 -36.21 10.23 -19.70
N ALA A 447 -36.18 9.02 -19.12
CA ALA A 447 -34.91 8.43 -18.71
C ALA A 447 -34.15 7.94 -19.95
N THR A 448 -32.91 8.41 -20.12
CA THR A 448 -32.04 8.01 -21.22
C THR A 448 -30.82 7.29 -20.65
N PHE A 449 -30.49 6.13 -21.23
CA PHE A 449 -29.30 5.35 -20.92
C PHE A 449 -28.45 5.29 -22.18
N VAL A 450 -27.17 5.60 -22.06
CA VAL A 450 -26.22 5.69 -23.17
C VAL A 450 -25.00 4.88 -22.80
N ILE A 451 -24.59 3.95 -23.66
CA ILE A 451 -23.32 3.24 -23.51
C ILE A 451 -22.34 3.83 -24.52
N ASN A 452 -21.20 4.29 -24.03
CA ASN A 452 -20.08 4.75 -24.85
C ASN A 452 -18.87 3.84 -24.64
N MET A 453 -18.25 3.38 -25.72
CA MET A 453 -17.04 2.58 -25.65
C MET A 453 -15.82 3.50 -25.61
N GLN A 454 -15.08 3.49 -24.50
CA GLN A 454 -13.80 4.19 -24.41
C GLN A 454 -12.67 3.18 -24.53
N SER A 455 -11.83 3.35 -25.56
CA SER A 455 -10.77 2.40 -25.90
C SER A 455 -9.75 2.15 -24.80
N ALA A 456 -9.65 2.99 -23.76
CA ALA A 456 -8.70 2.81 -22.66
C ALA A 456 -9.31 2.37 -21.32
N GLN A 457 -10.64 2.42 -21.16
CA GLN A 457 -11.31 2.27 -19.86
C GLN A 457 -12.48 1.27 -19.87
N GLY A 458 -12.73 0.62 -21.01
CA GLY A 458 -13.91 -0.24 -21.19
C GLY A 458 -15.15 0.54 -21.61
N GLY A 459 -16.33 -0.09 -21.47
CA GLY A 459 -17.60 0.55 -21.76
C GLY A 459 -18.05 1.44 -20.59
N ILE A 460 -18.43 2.69 -20.86
CA ILE A 460 -19.02 3.58 -19.85
C ILE A 460 -20.52 3.68 -20.10
N LEU A 461 -21.31 3.21 -19.14
CA LEU A 461 -22.76 3.32 -19.14
C LEU A 461 -23.19 4.58 -18.37
N THR A 462 -23.81 5.52 -19.08
CA THR A 462 -24.23 6.82 -18.56
C THR A 462 -25.75 6.94 -18.56
N THR A 463 -26.31 7.58 -17.52
CA THR A 463 -27.72 8.01 -17.53
C THR A 463 -27.88 9.45 -17.06
N ARG A 464 -28.73 10.21 -17.77
CA ARG A 464 -29.06 11.59 -17.41
C ARG A 464 -30.19 11.61 -16.38
N LEU A 465 -29.91 12.10 -15.18
CA LEU A 465 -30.84 12.13 -14.05
C LEU A 465 -31.66 13.43 -14.02
N LEU A 466 -31.02 14.57 -14.29
CA LEU A 466 -31.67 15.88 -14.37
C LEU A 466 -31.13 16.67 -15.56
N ASP A 467 -32.03 17.45 -16.15
CA ASP A 467 -31.69 18.55 -17.06
C ASP A 467 -31.63 19.86 -16.28
N LEU A 468 -30.43 20.38 -16.05
CA LEU A 468 -30.19 21.55 -15.18
C LEU A 468 -30.51 22.88 -15.87
N SER A 469 -30.73 22.88 -17.19
CA SER A 469 -31.26 24.05 -17.91
C SER A 469 -32.68 24.40 -17.45
N MET A 470 -33.41 23.43 -16.90
CA MET A 470 -34.73 23.63 -16.29
C MET A 470 -34.61 24.04 -14.81
N LYS A 471 -35.14 25.22 -14.47
CA LYS A 471 -35.13 25.77 -13.10
C LYS A 471 -35.68 24.80 -12.05
N SER A 472 -36.74 24.05 -12.38
CA SER A 472 -37.35 23.05 -11.47
C SER A 472 -36.45 21.85 -11.18
N HIS A 473 -35.55 21.50 -12.11
CA HIS A 473 -34.57 20.42 -11.92
C HIS A 473 -33.36 20.90 -11.14
N LYS A 474 -32.84 22.08 -11.46
CA LYS A 474 -31.79 22.74 -10.66
C LYS A 474 -32.19 22.85 -9.19
N ALA A 475 -33.46 23.18 -8.91
CA ALA A 475 -33.99 23.22 -7.55
C ALA A 475 -34.07 21.85 -6.83
N LYS A 476 -34.08 20.73 -7.55
CA LYS A 476 -34.05 19.38 -6.95
C LYS A 476 -32.66 18.99 -6.47
N LEU A 477 -31.60 19.54 -7.07
CA LEU A 477 -30.22 19.27 -6.69
C LEU A 477 -29.83 20.13 -5.48
N THR A 478 -30.44 19.82 -4.33
CA THR A 478 -30.15 20.50 -3.05
C THR A 478 -28.76 20.13 -2.54
N GLY A 479 -28.17 20.98 -1.69
CA GLY A 479 -26.87 20.68 -1.06
C GLY A 479 -26.84 19.31 -0.34
N LYS A 480 -27.95 18.86 0.24
CA LYS A 480 -28.07 17.52 0.85
C LYS A 480 -27.98 16.39 -0.17
N ARG A 481 -28.58 16.55 -1.37
CA ARG A 481 -28.50 15.54 -2.44
C ARG A 481 -27.14 15.56 -3.12
N THR A 482 -26.55 16.73 -3.31
CA THR A 482 -25.18 16.85 -3.82
C THR A 482 -24.20 16.19 -2.85
N LEU A 483 -24.33 16.43 -1.54
CA LEU A 483 -23.51 15.77 -0.53
C LEU A 483 -23.72 14.25 -0.54
N ALA A 484 -24.96 13.77 -0.65
CA ALA A 484 -25.24 12.34 -0.74
C ALA A 484 -24.65 11.70 -2.02
N ALA A 485 -24.66 12.41 -3.15
CA ALA A 485 -24.03 11.95 -4.38
C ALA A 485 -22.49 11.87 -4.24
N LEU A 486 -21.87 12.83 -3.55
CA LEU A 486 -20.44 12.81 -3.23
C LEU A 486 -20.08 11.66 -2.29
N VAL A 487 -20.93 11.34 -1.30
CA VAL A 487 -20.73 10.19 -0.40
C VAL A 487 -20.80 8.85 -1.14
N TYR A 488 -21.51 8.76 -2.26
CA TYR A 488 -21.51 7.56 -3.10
C TYR A 488 -20.22 7.38 -3.93
N GLN A 489 -19.33 8.38 -3.95
CA GLN A 489 -18.02 8.33 -4.60
C GLN A 489 -16.90 7.92 -3.64
N THR A 490 -17.18 6.98 -2.72
CA THR A 490 -16.20 6.34 -1.81
C THR A 490 -15.59 5.08 -2.44
N ASP A 491 -14.56 4.52 -1.81
CA ASP A 491 -13.77 3.37 -2.30
C ASP A 491 -14.61 2.12 -2.66
N GLN A 492 -15.80 1.93 -2.08
CA GLN A 492 -16.73 0.85 -2.43
C GLN A 492 -17.43 1.03 -3.80
N GLY A 493 -17.22 2.16 -4.48
CA GLY A 493 -17.85 2.52 -5.75
C GLY A 493 -16.86 2.97 -6.82
N ALA A 494 -15.68 2.35 -6.91
CA ALA A 494 -14.65 2.72 -7.89
C ALA A 494 -15.15 2.72 -9.35
N ASP A 495 -16.18 1.91 -9.65
CA ASP A 495 -16.81 1.82 -10.97
C ASP A 495 -17.97 2.79 -11.17
N PHE A 496 -18.32 3.65 -10.20
CA PHE A 496 -19.54 4.45 -10.21
C PHE A 496 -19.29 5.90 -9.81
N ARG A 497 -19.80 6.84 -10.62
CA ARG A 497 -19.65 8.28 -10.33
C ARG A 497 -20.88 9.08 -10.73
N PHE A 498 -21.11 10.18 -10.01
CA PHE A 498 -22.02 11.24 -10.44
C PHE A 498 -21.22 12.35 -11.11
N GLU A 499 -21.76 12.90 -12.21
CA GLU A 499 -21.16 14.02 -12.92
C GLU A 499 -22.18 15.17 -13.02
N THR A 500 -21.70 16.39 -12.80
CA THR A 500 -22.50 17.60 -12.93
C THR A 500 -21.84 18.50 -13.95
N GLN A 501 -22.52 18.74 -15.08
CA GLN A 501 -22.15 19.78 -16.01
C GLN A 501 -23.04 20.99 -15.71
N GLU A 502 -22.41 22.06 -15.20
CA GLU A 502 -23.14 23.26 -14.78
C GLU A 502 -24.06 23.78 -15.88
N ASP A 503 -25.29 24.10 -15.50
CA ASP A 503 -26.36 24.60 -16.38
C ASP A 503 -26.82 23.68 -17.52
N GLU A 504 -26.26 22.47 -17.64
CA GLU A 504 -26.68 21.48 -18.64
C GLU A 504 -27.38 20.28 -17.99
N HIS A 505 -26.67 19.47 -17.20
CA HIS A 505 -27.21 18.23 -16.71
C HIS A 505 -26.49 17.64 -15.48
N PHE A 506 -27.21 16.77 -14.78
CA PHE A 506 -26.69 15.90 -13.73
C PHE A 506 -26.86 14.45 -14.18
N SER A 507 -25.77 13.68 -14.18
CA SER A 507 -25.74 12.30 -14.68
C SER A 507 -25.12 11.34 -13.65
N ALA A 508 -25.42 10.05 -13.83
CA ALA A 508 -24.70 8.95 -13.19
C ALA A 508 -24.00 8.13 -14.27
N GLN A 509 -22.78 7.70 -13.97
CA GLN A 509 -21.93 6.92 -14.85
C GLN A 509 -21.44 5.67 -14.12
N LEU A 510 -21.37 4.57 -14.86
CA LEU A 510 -20.89 3.29 -14.39
C LEU A 510 -19.90 2.72 -15.42
N THR A 511 -18.69 2.40 -15.00
CA THR A 511 -17.65 1.77 -15.82
C THR A 511 -17.86 0.26 -15.83
N LEU A 512 -18.06 -0.31 -17.02
CA LEU A 512 -18.25 -1.73 -17.21
C LEU A 512 -16.89 -2.46 -17.20
N PRO A 513 -16.79 -3.65 -16.59
CA PRO A 513 -15.56 -4.44 -16.64
C PRO A 513 -15.25 -4.88 -18.07
N GLN A 514 -13.97 -5.18 -18.34
CA GLN A 514 -13.52 -5.67 -19.65
C GLN A 514 -14.24 -6.96 -20.04
N GLU A 515 -14.38 -7.89 -19.09
CA GLU A 515 -15.20 -9.09 -19.24
C GLU A 515 -16.63 -8.82 -18.76
N ILE A 516 -17.47 -8.31 -19.65
CA ILE A 516 -18.89 -8.17 -19.36
C ILE A 516 -19.67 -9.41 -19.80
N ASN A 517 -20.61 -9.82 -18.97
CA ASN A 517 -21.64 -10.78 -19.32
C ASN A 517 -23.02 -10.17 -19.07
N GLN A 518 -24.06 -10.89 -19.50
CA GLN A 518 -25.45 -10.45 -19.36
C GLN A 518 -25.83 -10.11 -17.90
N GLN A 519 -25.36 -10.88 -16.92
CA GLN A 519 -25.64 -10.64 -15.50
C GLN A 519 -24.98 -9.34 -14.99
N SER A 520 -23.73 -9.09 -15.39
CA SER A 520 -23.01 -7.86 -15.05
C SER A 520 -23.69 -6.63 -15.67
N LEU A 521 -24.10 -6.72 -16.94
CA LEU A 521 -24.85 -5.65 -17.62
C LEU A 521 -26.20 -5.38 -16.95
N GLN A 522 -26.93 -6.42 -16.56
CA GLN A 522 -28.19 -6.29 -15.82
C GLN A 522 -27.99 -5.58 -14.48
N THR A 523 -26.94 -5.97 -13.75
CA THR A 523 -26.59 -5.37 -12.45
C THR A 523 -26.25 -3.89 -12.61
N ALA A 524 -25.48 -3.54 -13.63
CA ALA A 524 -25.16 -2.15 -13.96
C ALA A 524 -26.41 -1.31 -14.26
N LEU A 525 -27.33 -1.82 -15.08
CA LEU A 525 -28.60 -1.13 -15.39
C LEU A 525 -29.47 -0.95 -14.14
N GLN A 526 -29.58 -1.97 -13.29
CA GLN A 526 -30.35 -1.89 -12.04
C GLN A 526 -29.80 -0.81 -11.10
N ARG A 527 -28.48 -0.70 -10.95
CA ARG A 527 -27.84 0.37 -10.17
C ARG A 527 -28.25 1.76 -10.67
N LEU A 528 -28.24 1.97 -11.98
CA LEU A 528 -28.66 3.25 -12.56
C LEU A 528 -30.17 3.50 -12.42
N PHE A 529 -31.00 2.46 -12.45
CA PHE A 529 -32.44 2.59 -12.17
C PHE A 529 -32.69 3.04 -10.74
N TYR A 530 -31.92 2.54 -9.77
CA TYR A 530 -32.00 3.00 -8.38
C TYR A 530 -31.66 4.48 -8.25
N CYS A 531 -30.73 5.02 -9.04
CA CYS A 531 -30.42 6.45 -9.06
C CYS A 531 -31.62 7.29 -9.53
N HIS A 532 -32.31 6.87 -10.59
CA HIS A 532 -33.54 7.53 -11.04
C HIS A 532 -34.65 7.47 -9.99
N ALA A 533 -34.82 6.32 -9.33
CA ALA A 533 -35.79 6.16 -8.25
C ALA A 533 -35.47 7.06 -7.06
N TRP A 534 -34.20 7.10 -6.65
CA TRP A 534 -33.70 7.98 -5.59
C TRP A 534 -33.98 9.45 -5.90
N MET A 535 -33.79 9.89 -7.15
CA MET A 535 -34.07 11.27 -7.56
C MET A 535 -35.55 11.65 -7.50
N LYS A 536 -36.46 10.66 -7.53
CA LYS A 536 -37.91 10.85 -7.49
C LYS A 536 -38.47 10.98 -6.07
N ILE A 537 -37.83 10.37 -5.07
CA ILE A 537 -38.23 10.48 -3.66
C ILE A 537 -38.12 11.95 -3.27
N LYS A 538 -39.20 12.57 -2.78
CA LYS A 538 -39.26 14.01 -2.49
C LYS A 538 -38.40 14.38 -1.30
#